data_AF-A0A8H4X2A8-F1
#
_entry.id   AF-A0A8H4X2A8-F1
#
_cell.length_a   1.000
_cell.length_b   1.000
_cell.length_c   1.000
_cell.angle_alpha   90.00
_cell.angle_beta   90.00
_cell.angle_gamma   90.00
#
_symmetry.space_group_name_H-M   'P 1'
#
loop_
_entity.id
_entity.type
_entity.pdbx_description
1 polymer ?
#
loop_
_entity_poly.entity_id
_entity_poly.type
_entity_poly.pdbx_seq_one_letter_code
_entity_poly.pdbx_strand_id
1 'polypeptide(L)'
;MPSDYDVANLMYGAETSAELDFYRGEPKPRLEPLLLDSVMQGRPRMSNCRLLQMPSEFLAKIASFVAQDKKALQQLSLANSDCCRLSRACQFSEFTFDYTTNKMKLLLQLIEGMREGRSGPGIKDCIRKFTFKPDPYATRAAHSET
;
A
#
# COMPACT_ATOMS: atom_id res chain seq x y z
N MET A 1 -40.45 -16.56 32.07
CA MET A 1 -39.89 -15.30 31.54
C MET A 1 -38.70 -15.68 30.68
N PRO A 2 -38.87 -15.80 29.36
CA PRO A 2 -37.86 -16.37 28.47
C PRO A 2 -36.81 -15.31 28.13
N SER A 3 -35.56 -15.73 28.32
CA SER A 3 -34.30 -15.05 28.05
C SER A 3 -34.24 -14.50 26.63
N ASP A 4 -33.67 -13.31 26.52
CA ASP A 4 -33.38 -12.57 25.30
C ASP A 4 -32.86 -13.48 24.18
N TYR A 5 -33.53 -13.34 23.04
CA TYR A 5 -33.21 -14.06 21.80
C TYR A 5 -31.77 -13.81 21.40
N ASP A 6 -31.07 -14.92 21.27
CA ASP A 6 -29.73 -15.10 20.71
C ASP A 6 -29.66 -14.53 19.28
N VAL A 7 -29.34 -13.23 19.19
CA VAL A 7 -29.17 -12.49 17.93
C VAL A 7 -27.99 -13.05 17.11
N ALA A 8 -27.03 -13.72 17.76
CA ALA A 8 -25.91 -14.34 17.07
C ALA A 8 -26.38 -15.49 16.16
N ASN A 9 -27.34 -16.30 16.60
CA ASN A 9 -27.90 -17.38 15.79
C ASN A 9 -28.76 -16.89 14.61
N LEU A 10 -29.34 -15.68 14.69
CA LEU A 10 -30.11 -15.08 13.58
C LEU A 10 -29.20 -14.57 12.45
N MET A 11 -28.01 -14.08 12.79
CA MET A 11 -27.08 -13.49 11.83
C MET A 11 -26.17 -14.51 11.13
N TYR A 12 -25.84 -15.61 11.83
CA TYR A 12 -24.81 -16.53 11.35
C TYR A 12 -25.33 -17.92 10.97
N GLY A 13 -26.56 -18.30 11.33
CA GLY A 13 -27.07 -19.64 11.04
C GLY A 13 -26.23 -20.74 11.71
N ALA A 14 -26.76 -21.96 11.76
CA ALA A 14 -26.03 -23.09 12.31
C ALA A 14 -24.88 -23.47 11.36
N GLU A 15 -23.70 -22.89 11.55
CA GLU A 15 -22.51 -23.23 10.79
C GLU A 15 -21.96 -24.60 11.20
N THR A 16 -22.48 -25.65 10.55
CA THR A 16 -21.71 -26.87 10.32
C THR A 16 -20.77 -26.66 9.13
N SER A 17 -19.60 -26.10 9.37
CA SER A 17 -18.40 -26.39 8.57
C SER A 17 -17.19 -25.83 9.30
N ALA A 18 -16.37 -26.73 9.83
CA ALA A 18 -15.03 -26.38 10.29
C ALA A 18 -14.16 -26.12 9.04
N GLU A 19 -14.31 -24.96 8.41
CA GLU A 19 -13.24 -24.41 7.59
C GLU A 19 -12.20 -23.83 8.54
N LEU A 20 -11.15 -24.61 8.79
CA LEU A 20 -9.97 -24.18 9.51
C LEU A 20 -9.36 -22.96 8.78
N ASP A 21 -9.74 -21.78 9.25
CA ASP A 21 -9.16 -20.53 8.83
C ASP A 21 -7.71 -20.50 9.36
N PHE A 22 -6.77 -20.86 8.49
CA PHE A 22 -5.34 -20.89 8.84
C PHE A 22 -4.86 -19.47 9.12
N TYR A 23 -4.93 -19.06 10.40
CA TYR A 23 -4.42 -17.79 10.88
C TYR A 23 -2.92 -17.67 10.57
N ARG A 24 -2.58 -16.89 9.55
CA ARG A 24 -1.22 -16.75 8.99
C ARG A 24 -0.38 -15.72 9.75
N GLY A 25 -0.62 -15.56 11.05
CA GLY A 25 -0.04 -14.51 11.89
C GLY A 25 -0.57 -13.11 11.54
N GLU A 26 -0.44 -12.18 12.48
CA GLU A 26 -0.71 -10.76 12.23
C GLU A 26 0.13 -10.29 11.02
N PRO A 27 -0.48 -9.75 9.95
CA PRO A 27 0.28 -9.17 8.86
C PRO A 27 1.16 -8.06 9.43
N LYS A 28 2.48 -8.13 9.15
CA LYS A 28 3.45 -7.13 9.60
C LYS A 28 2.89 -5.73 9.36
N PRO A 29 2.84 -4.85 10.38
CA PRO A 29 2.17 -3.56 10.26
C PRO A 29 2.80 -2.79 9.11
N ARG A 30 2.04 -2.61 8.04
CA ARG A 30 2.44 -1.76 6.92
C ARG A 30 2.18 -0.32 7.33
N LEU A 31 3.08 0.57 6.92
CA LEU A 31 2.81 2.00 7.05
C LEU A 31 1.55 2.33 6.27
N GLU A 32 0.64 3.03 6.93
CA GLU A 32 -0.58 3.50 6.27
C GLU A 32 -0.20 4.32 5.02
N PRO A 33 -0.82 4.03 3.87
CA PRO A 33 -0.59 4.81 2.67
C PRO A 33 -0.98 6.27 2.90
N LEU A 34 -0.36 7.18 2.15
CA LEU A 34 -0.83 8.56 2.13
C LEU A 34 -2.25 8.64 1.59
N LEU A 35 -3.04 9.56 2.14
CA LEU A 35 -4.39 9.84 1.66
C LEU A 35 -4.35 10.30 0.21
N LEU A 36 -5.39 9.95 -0.55
CA LEU A 36 -5.47 10.29 -1.96
C LEU A 36 -5.28 11.79 -2.20
N ASP A 37 -5.89 12.64 -1.37
CA ASP A 37 -5.82 14.09 -1.54
C ASP A 37 -4.40 14.63 -1.30
N SER A 38 -3.66 14.01 -0.38
CA SER A 38 -2.24 14.31 -0.13
C SER A 38 -1.38 13.89 -1.32
N VAL A 39 -1.60 12.68 -1.86
CA VAL A 39 -0.91 12.18 -3.06
C VAL A 39 -1.24 13.03 -4.27
N MET A 40 -2.46 13.57 -4.35
CA MET A 40 -2.88 14.46 -5.42
C MET A 40 -2.40 15.90 -5.25
N GLN A 41 -1.74 16.24 -4.14
CA GLN A 41 -1.25 17.60 -3.83
C GLN A 41 -2.36 18.66 -3.98
N GLY A 42 -3.57 18.33 -3.53
CA GLY A 42 -4.74 19.22 -3.62
C GLY A 42 -5.36 19.35 -5.01
N ARG A 43 -4.90 18.59 -6.01
CA ARG A 43 -5.55 18.55 -7.33
C ARG A 43 -6.91 17.83 -7.24
N PRO A 44 -7.90 18.26 -8.04
CA PRO A 44 -9.21 17.61 -8.04
C PRO A 44 -9.10 16.18 -8.58
N ARG A 45 -9.90 15.28 -8.00
CA ARG A 45 -10.04 13.90 -8.46
C ARG A 45 -10.62 13.90 -9.87
N MET A 46 -10.08 13.05 -10.73
CA MET A 46 -10.47 13.02 -12.14
C MET A 46 -11.72 12.16 -12.37
N SER A 47 -11.96 11.17 -11.51
CA SER A 47 -13.09 10.26 -11.65
C SER A 47 -14.35 10.81 -11.01
N ASN A 48 -15.45 10.79 -11.78
CA ASN A 48 -16.80 11.09 -11.26
C ASN A 48 -17.46 9.89 -10.55
N CYS A 49 -16.73 8.78 -10.35
CA CYS A 49 -17.28 7.60 -9.68
C CYS A 49 -17.60 7.91 -8.21
N ARG A 50 -18.81 7.57 -7.75
CA ARG A 50 -19.27 7.82 -6.37
C ARG A 50 -18.31 7.28 -5.32
N LEU A 51 -17.71 6.11 -5.56
CA LEU A 51 -16.70 5.53 -4.68
C LEU A 51 -15.51 6.47 -4.50
N LEU A 52 -14.96 6.98 -5.61
CA LEU A 52 -13.82 7.88 -5.62
C LEU A 52 -14.15 9.32 -5.21
N GLN A 53 -15.40 9.64 -4.92
CA GLN A 53 -15.84 10.92 -4.36
C GLN A 53 -16.00 10.88 -2.83
N MET A 54 -15.84 9.71 -2.20
CA MET A 54 -15.85 9.58 -0.74
C MET A 54 -14.65 10.29 -0.09
N PRO A 55 -14.72 10.71 1.19
CA PRO A 55 -13.56 11.25 1.90
C PRO A 55 -12.33 10.32 1.81
N SER A 56 -11.13 10.90 1.69
CA SER A 56 -9.92 10.14 1.35
C SER A 56 -9.51 9.15 2.43
N GLU A 57 -9.99 9.33 3.66
CA GLU A 57 -9.82 8.41 4.78
C GLU A 57 -10.51 7.07 4.52
N PHE A 58 -11.73 7.10 3.98
CA PHE A 58 -12.45 5.86 3.63
C PHE A 58 -11.79 5.16 2.45
N LEU A 59 -11.33 5.92 1.46
CA LEU A 59 -10.59 5.38 0.33
C LEU A 59 -9.28 4.72 0.78
N ALA A 60 -8.55 5.35 1.71
CA ALA A 60 -7.35 4.78 2.30
C ALA A 60 -7.67 3.50 3.09
N LYS A 61 -8.78 3.48 3.83
CA LYS A 61 -9.22 2.28 4.57
C LYS A 61 -9.58 1.14 3.62
N ILE A 62 -10.33 1.39 2.55
CA ILE A 62 -10.65 0.39 1.52
C ILE A 62 -9.36 -0.12 0.86
N ALA A 63 -8.47 0.81 0.47
CA ALA A 63 -7.21 0.47 -0.17
C ALA A 63 -6.30 -0.35 0.77
N SER A 64 -6.38 -0.16 2.09
CA SER A 64 -5.62 -0.96 3.08
C SER A 64 -6.01 -2.44 3.07
N PHE A 65 -7.28 -2.76 2.81
CA PHE A 65 -7.73 -4.14 2.64
C PHE A 65 -7.23 -4.73 1.32
N VAL A 66 -7.30 -3.96 0.23
CA VAL A 66 -6.79 -4.37 -1.09
C VAL A 66 -5.26 -4.53 -1.06
N ALA A 67 -4.56 -3.74 -0.25
CA ALA A 67 -3.11 -3.70 -0.23
C ALA A 67 -2.46 -5.04 0.15
N GLN A 68 -3.21 -5.91 0.83
CA GLN A 68 -2.74 -7.25 1.20
C GLN A 68 -2.44 -8.10 -0.05
N ASP A 69 -3.20 -7.93 -1.13
CA ASP A 69 -2.98 -8.61 -2.41
C ASP A 69 -2.33 -7.68 -3.46
N LYS A 70 -1.09 -8.02 -3.83
CA LYS A 70 -0.34 -7.30 -4.86
C LYS A 70 -1.03 -7.35 -6.24
N LYS A 71 -1.68 -8.47 -6.58
CA LYS A 71 -2.39 -8.61 -7.87
C LYS A 71 -3.62 -7.71 -7.88
N ALA A 72 -4.41 -7.70 -6.81
CA ALA A 72 -5.54 -6.80 -6.67
C ALA A 72 -5.12 -5.32 -6.76
N LEU A 73 -4.03 -4.90 -6.11
CA LEU A 73 -3.49 -3.55 -6.25
C LEU A 73 -3.07 -3.21 -7.69
N GLN A 74 -2.46 -4.16 -8.41
CA GLN A 74 -2.11 -3.96 -9.82
C GLN A 74 -3.36 -3.78 -10.68
N GLN A 75 -4.39 -4.62 -10.49
CA GLN A 75 -5.66 -4.47 -11.20
C GLN A 75 -6.35 -3.15 -10.89
N LEU A 76 -6.34 -2.71 -9.63
CA LEU A 76 -6.84 -1.40 -9.22
C LEU A 76 -6.13 -0.28 -10.00
N SER A 77 -4.80 -0.37 -10.16
CA SER A 77 -4.02 0.66 -10.85
C SER A 77 -4.39 0.86 -12.33
N LEU A 78 -5.02 -0.15 -12.96
CA LEU A 78 -5.42 -0.13 -14.36
C LEU A 78 -6.81 0.50 -14.56
N ALA A 79 -7.62 0.61 -13.50
CA ALA A 79 -9.02 1.02 -13.63
C ALA A 79 -9.19 2.50 -14.03
N ASN A 80 -8.43 3.40 -13.41
CA ASN A 80 -8.38 4.83 -13.76
C ASN A 80 -7.18 5.52 -13.11
N SER A 81 -6.97 6.80 -13.43
CA SER A 81 -5.82 7.59 -12.94
C SER A 81 -5.82 7.77 -11.41
N ASP A 82 -6.98 7.92 -10.77
CA ASP A 82 -7.08 8.09 -9.31
C ASP A 82 -6.82 6.75 -8.59
N CYS A 83 -7.33 5.64 -9.11
CA CYS A 83 -7.02 4.29 -8.65
C CYS A 83 -5.54 3.95 -8.86
N CYS A 84 -4.92 4.43 -9.94
CA CYS A 84 -3.48 4.33 -10.16
C CYS A 84 -2.70 5.06 -9.06
N ARG A 85 -3.13 6.27 -8.68
CA ARG A 85 -2.52 7.03 -7.57
C ARG A 85 -2.72 6.34 -6.22
N LEU A 86 -3.93 5.86 -5.92
CA LEU A 86 -4.23 5.08 -4.71
C LEU A 86 -3.35 3.82 -4.61
N SER A 87 -3.26 3.08 -5.72
CA SER A 87 -2.44 1.87 -5.78
C SER A 87 -0.96 2.17 -5.55
N ARG A 88 -0.44 3.23 -6.17
CA ARG A 88 0.94 3.69 -5.95
C ARG A 88 1.17 4.11 -4.49
N ALA A 89 0.24 4.83 -3.89
CA ALA A 89 0.31 5.23 -2.48
C ALA A 89 0.46 4.02 -1.55
N CYS A 90 -0.24 2.92 -1.85
CA CYS A 90 -0.15 1.67 -1.12
C CYS A 90 1.14 0.88 -1.40
N GLN A 91 1.58 0.84 -2.67
CA GLN A 91 2.76 0.07 -3.08
C GLN A 91 4.07 0.70 -2.61
N PHE A 92 4.13 2.03 -2.58
CA PHE A 92 5.35 2.78 -2.31
C PHE A 92 5.41 3.41 -0.92
N SER A 93 4.43 3.17 -0.03
CA SER A 93 4.46 3.70 1.33
C SER A 93 5.74 3.30 2.09
N GLU A 94 6.21 2.08 1.89
CA GLU A 94 7.50 1.59 2.37
C GLU A 94 8.34 1.07 1.21
N PHE A 95 9.49 1.70 0.97
CA PHE A 95 10.44 1.31 -0.05
C PHE A 95 11.71 0.75 0.61
N THR A 96 12.01 -0.53 0.33
CA THR A 96 13.26 -1.15 0.75
C THR A 96 14.17 -1.32 -0.46
N PHE A 97 15.31 -0.64 -0.45
CA PHE A 97 16.33 -0.73 -1.46
C PHE A 97 17.29 -1.89 -1.16
N ASP A 98 17.46 -2.82 -2.12
CA ASP A 98 18.24 -4.05 -1.97
C ASP A 98 19.26 -4.26 -3.11
N TYR A 99 19.64 -3.18 -3.79
CA TYR A 99 20.62 -3.17 -4.89
C TYR A 99 20.25 -4.04 -6.11
N THR A 100 19.04 -4.61 -6.18
CA THR A 100 18.59 -5.31 -7.38
C THR A 100 18.49 -4.36 -8.57
N THR A 101 18.75 -4.86 -9.78
CA THR A 101 18.75 -4.06 -11.03
C THR A 101 17.48 -3.24 -11.20
N ASN A 102 16.31 -3.81 -10.86
CA ASN A 102 15.03 -3.12 -10.98
C ASN A 102 14.90 -1.97 -9.99
N LYS A 103 15.35 -2.15 -8.74
CA LYS A 103 15.31 -1.07 -7.74
C LYS A 103 16.37 -0.01 -7.99
N MET A 104 17.51 -0.37 -8.57
CA MET A 104 18.50 0.60 -9.03
C MET A 104 17.95 1.47 -10.16
N LYS A 105 17.33 0.86 -11.17
CA LYS A 105 16.65 1.61 -12.23
C LYS A 105 15.58 2.55 -11.69
N LEU A 106 14.73 2.05 -10.78
CA LEU A 106 13.71 2.87 -10.14
C LEU A 106 14.31 4.03 -9.33
N LEU A 107 15.38 3.80 -8.57
CA LEU A 107 16.05 4.85 -7.81
C LEU A 107 16.62 5.93 -8.73
N LEU A 108 17.27 5.54 -9.83
CA LEU A 108 17.80 6.48 -10.82
C LEU A 108 16.69 7.32 -11.45
N GLN A 109 15.55 6.70 -11.80
CA GLN A 109 14.38 7.42 -12.32
C GLN A 109 13.79 8.41 -11.29
N LEU A 110 13.78 8.04 -10.00
CA LEU A 110 13.34 8.95 -8.94
C LEU A 110 14.28 10.16 -8.81
N ILE A 111 15.59 9.93 -8.87
CA ILE A 111 16.61 11.00 -8.81
C ILE A 111 16.49 11.94 -10.02
N GLU A 112 16.37 11.38 -11.22
CA GLU A 112 16.21 12.15 -12.45
C GLU A 112 14.92 12.99 -12.41
N GLY A 113 13.80 12.39 -12.00
CA GLY A 113 12.52 13.08 -11.84
C GLY A 113 12.51 14.15 -10.74
N MET A 114 13.43 14.09 -9.76
CA MET A 114 13.66 15.18 -8.80
C MET A 114 14.46 16.32 -9.44
N ARG A 115 15.46 16.00 -10.26
CA ARG A 115 16.33 17.00 -10.91
C ARG A 115 15.62 17.77 -12.02
N GLU A 116 14.75 17.10 -12.77
CA GLU A 116 13.97 17.70 -13.86
C GLU A 116 12.84 18.61 -13.38
N GLY A 117 12.55 18.65 -12.07
CA GLY A 117 11.48 19.49 -11.53
C GLY A 117 10.10 19.15 -12.10
N ARG A 118 9.85 17.88 -12.48
CA ARG A 118 8.57 17.46 -13.08
C ARG A 118 7.41 17.93 -12.21
N SER A 119 6.54 18.75 -12.81
CA SER A 119 5.38 19.32 -12.15
C SER A 119 4.25 18.29 -12.07
N GLY A 120 4.09 17.67 -10.90
CA GLY A 120 2.95 16.81 -10.60
C GLY A 120 3.29 15.68 -9.64
N PRO A 121 2.24 15.00 -9.13
CA PRO A 121 2.40 13.94 -8.16
C PRO A 121 3.05 12.70 -8.78
N GLY A 122 4.15 12.24 -8.17
CA GLY A 122 4.95 11.11 -8.61
C GLY A 122 5.11 10.04 -7.53
N ILE A 123 5.89 9.00 -7.86
CA ILE A 123 6.19 7.91 -6.92
C ILE A 123 6.92 8.44 -5.67
N LYS A 124 7.80 9.43 -5.83
CA LYS A 124 8.53 10.08 -4.72
C LYS A 124 7.60 10.59 -3.63
N ASP A 125 6.44 11.12 -4.00
CA ASP A 125 5.47 11.70 -3.08
C ASP A 125 4.69 10.63 -2.31
N CYS A 126 4.78 9.36 -2.72
CA CYS A 126 4.15 8.22 -2.05
C CYS A 126 5.06 7.57 -0.99
N ILE A 127 6.37 7.86 -1.02
CA ILE A 127 7.35 7.18 -0.16
C ILE A 127 7.33 7.79 1.25
N ARG A 128 6.89 7.01 2.24
CA ARG A 128 6.91 7.43 3.66
C ARG A 128 8.13 6.93 4.42
N LYS A 129 8.67 5.79 4.00
CA LYS A 129 9.87 5.19 4.59
C LYS A 129 10.76 4.62 3.51
N PHE A 130 12.02 5.02 3.53
CA PHE A 130 13.05 4.49 2.66
C PHE A 130 14.06 3.73 3.52
N THR A 131 14.26 2.44 3.24
CA THR A 131 15.19 1.59 3.97
C THR A 131 16.26 1.07 3.02
N PHE A 132 17.53 1.27 3.36
CA PHE A 132 18.64 0.62 2.67
C PHE A 132 18.90 -0.72 3.36
N LYS A 133 18.84 -1.82 2.61
CA LYS A 133 19.45 -3.06 3.11
C LYS A 133 20.96 -2.85 3.12
N PRO A 134 21.69 -3.33 4.14
CA PRO A 134 23.14 -3.38 4.05
C PRO A 134 23.55 -4.27 2.87
N ASP A 135 24.44 -3.78 2.02
CA ASP A 135 25.09 -4.62 1.01
C ASP A 135 26.03 -5.59 1.74
N PRO A 136 25.79 -6.91 1.69
CA PRO A 136 26.62 -7.89 2.37
C PRO A 136 28.09 -7.81 1.95
N TYR A 137 28.39 -7.38 0.72
CA TYR A 137 29.77 -7.19 0.24
C TYR A 137 30.41 -5.95 0.86
N ALA A 138 29.73 -4.80 0.86
CA ALA A 138 30.19 -3.59 1.52
C ALA A 138 30.37 -3.77 3.04
N THR A 139 29.46 -4.47 3.72
CA THR A 139 29.62 -4.76 5.15
C THR A 139 30.79 -5.69 5.44
N ARG A 140 31.06 -6.66 4.55
CA ARG A 140 32.19 -7.59 4.73
C ARG A 140 33.54 -6.90 4.49
N ALA A 141 33.62 -5.98 3.53
CA ALA A 141 34.80 -5.15 3.29
C ALA A 141 35.07 -4.15 4.44
N ALA A 142 34.01 -3.67 5.10
CA ALA A 142 34.15 -2.79 6.27
C ALA A 142 34.56 -3.54 7.56
N HIS A 143 34.35 -4.85 7.62
CA HIS A 143 34.67 -5.71 8.77
C HIS A 143 35.81 -6.70 8.51
N SER A 144 36.57 -6.54 7.42
CA SER A 144 37.74 -7.38 7.12
C SER A 144 39.02 -7.02 7.88
N GLU A 145 38.93 -6.23 8.94
CA GLU A 145 40.01 -6.01 9.91
C GLU A 145 39.52 -6.30 11.33
N THR A 146 39.68 -7.57 11.75
CA THR A 146 40.16 -8.00 13.08
C THR A 146 40.56 -9.46 13.02
#